data_AF-A0A1R3HG92-F1
#
_entry.id   AF-A0A1R3HG92-F1
#
_cell.length_a   1.000
_cell.length_b   1.000
_cell.length_c   1.000
_cell.angle_alpha   90.00
_cell.angle_beta   90.00
_cell.angle_gamma   90.00
#
_symmetry.space_group_name_H-M   'P 1'
#
loop_
_entity.id
_entity.type
_entity.pdbx_description
1 polymer ?
#
loop_
_entity_poly.entity_id
_entity_poly.type
_entity_poly.pdbx_seq_one_letter_code
_entity_poly.pdbx_strand_id
1 'polypeptide(L)'
;MVKLPVIDFSNQDLKPGTLEWDLVKAQVRQAIHEYGCFEASFDKIMEVRKPLIGAIKTLIFLSLERNINVVGDRDRREYSPLYYND
;
A
#
# COMPACT_ATOMS: atom_id res chain seq x y z
N MET A 1 -7.48 17.95 -5.29
CA MET A 1 -6.94 16.58 -5.19
C MET A 1 -7.55 15.78 -6.34
N VAL A 2 -6.72 15.15 -7.19
CA VAL A 2 -7.21 14.37 -8.33
C VAL A 2 -7.67 13.00 -7.81
N LYS A 3 -8.89 12.58 -8.17
CA LYS A 3 -9.38 11.23 -7.87
C LYS A 3 -8.83 10.27 -8.91
N LEU A 4 -8.10 9.24 -8.47
CA LEU A 4 -7.58 8.22 -9.37
C LEU A 4 -8.71 7.32 -9.89
N PRO A 5 -8.59 6.81 -11.13
CA PRO A 5 -9.49 5.78 -11.62
C PRO A 5 -9.35 4.52 -10.77
N VAL A 6 -10.48 3.91 -10.43
CA VAL A 6 -10.54 2.60 -9.79
C VAL A 6 -10.85 1.58 -10.87
N ILE A 7 -10.01 0.56 -10.98
CA ILE A 7 -10.15 -0.53 -11.96
C ILE A 7 -10.48 -1.81 -11.21
N ASP A 8 -11.52 -2.50 -11.67
CA ASP A 8 -12.02 -3.69 -11.01
C ASP A 8 -11.34 -4.97 -11.51
N PHE A 9 -10.70 -5.67 -10.56
CA PHE A 9 -10.06 -6.97 -10.76
C PHE A 9 -10.76 -8.09 -9.96
N SER A 10 -11.97 -7.83 -9.43
CA SER A 10 -12.72 -8.83 -8.67
C SER A 10 -13.20 -10.01 -9.51
N ASN A 11 -13.30 -9.86 -10.84
CA ASN A 11 -13.66 -10.96 -11.73
C ASN A 11 -12.56 -12.05 -11.76
N GLN A 12 -12.86 -13.21 -11.19
CA GLN A 12 -11.92 -14.34 -11.12
C GLN A 12 -11.76 -15.08 -12.45
N ASP A 13 -12.67 -14.86 -13.41
CA ASP A 13 -12.60 -15.40 -14.76
C ASP A 13 -11.99 -14.40 -15.75
N LEU A 14 -11.33 -13.35 -15.25
CA LEU A 14 -10.56 -12.40 -16.04
C LEU A 14 -9.36 -13.12 -16.70
N LYS A 15 -9.57 -13.67 -17.90
CA LYS A 15 -8.62 -14.51 -18.62
C LYS A 15 -8.26 -13.92 -19.98
N PRO A 16 -7.02 -14.10 -20.48
CA PRO A 16 -6.64 -13.64 -21.80
C PRO A 16 -7.60 -14.14 -22.90
N GLY A 17 -8.01 -13.22 -23.78
CA GLY A 17 -8.88 -13.53 -24.91
C GLY A 17 -10.38 -13.39 -24.64
N THR A 18 -10.80 -13.02 -23.42
CA THR A 18 -12.18 -12.62 -23.15
C THR A 18 -12.40 -11.13 -23.39
N LEU A 19 -13.66 -10.73 -23.60
CA LEU A 19 -14.03 -9.32 -23.78
C LEU A 19 -13.71 -8.50 -22.52
N GLU A 20 -13.96 -9.08 -21.35
CA GLU A 20 -13.68 -8.47 -20.05
C GLU A 20 -12.17 -8.21 -19.89
N TRP A 21 -11.33 -9.12 -20.35
CA TRP A 21 -9.87 -8.95 -20.34
C TRP A 21 -9.41 -7.79 -21.22
N ASP A 22 -9.99 -7.68 -22.42
CA ASP A 22 -9.68 -6.57 -23.32
C ASP A 22 -10.16 -5.23 -22.77
N LEU A 23 -11.32 -5.20 -22.12
CA LEU A 23 -11.84 -4.02 -21.44
C LEU A 23 -10.92 -3.56 -20.29
N VAL A 24 -10.56 -4.46 -19.38
CA VAL A 24 -9.68 -4.12 -18.25
C VAL A 24 -8.30 -3.66 -18.74
N LYS A 25 -7.74 -4.31 -19.78
CA LYS A 25 -6.48 -3.84 -20.40
C LYS A 25 -6.60 -2.42 -20.96
N ALA A 26 -7.71 -2.08 -21.61
CA ALA A 26 -7.94 -0.75 -22.13
C ALA A 26 -8.00 0.29 -20.99
N GLN A 27 -8.72 -0.02 -19.91
CA GLN A 27 -8.79 0.83 -18.72
C GLN A 27 -7.42 1.05 -18.08
N VAL A 28 -6.62 -0.02 -17.93
CA VAL A 28 -5.26 0.07 -17.37
C VAL A 28 -4.36 0.96 -18.22
N ARG A 29 -4.37 0.76 -19.55
CA ARG A 29 -3.58 1.58 -20.48
C ARG A 29 -3.97 3.05 -20.41
N GLN A 30 -5.27 3.34 -20.38
CA GLN A 30 -5.78 4.69 -20.29
C GLN A 30 -5.38 5.35 -18.96
N ALA A 31 -5.54 4.65 -17.84
CA ALA A 31 -5.19 5.19 -16.53
C ALA A 31 -3.69 5.48 -16.39
N ILE A 32 -2.82 4.59 -16.89
CA ILE A 32 -1.38 4.82 -16.89
C ILE A 32 -1.02 6.03 -17.77
N HIS A 33 -1.64 6.15 -18.94
CA HIS A 33 -1.37 7.26 -19.86
C HIS A 33 -1.82 8.62 -19.30
N GLU A 34 -3.01 8.67 -18.68
CA GLU A 34 -3.60 9.93 -18.22
C GLU A 34 -3.19 10.32 -16.79
N TYR A 35 -3.04 9.34 -15.88
CA TYR A 35 -2.83 9.57 -14.44
C TYR A 35 -1.49 9.04 -13.94
N GLY A 36 -0.78 8.21 -14.71
CA GLY A 36 0.43 7.52 -14.27
C GLY A 36 0.18 6.35 -13.30
N CYS A 37 -1.02 6.24 -12.72
CA CYS A 37 -1.42 5.17 -11.82
C CYS A 37 -2.94 5.01 -11.73
N PHE A 38 -3.38 3.96 -11.04
CA PHE A 38 -4.79 3.67 -10.75
C PHE A 38 -4.90 2.91 -9.42
N GLU A 39 -6.09 2.93 -8.84
CA GLU A 39 -6.45 2.07 -7.73
C GLU A 39 -7.02 0.75 -8.26
N ALA A 40 -6.53 -0.38 -7.77
CA ALA A 40 -7.04 -1.69 -8.13
C ALA A 40 -7.99 -2.21 -7.03
N SER A 41 -9.23 -2.58 -7.39
CA SER A 41 -10.16 -3.24 -6.48
C SER A 41 -10.12 -4.75 -6.62
N PHE A 42 -10.17 -5.44 -5.48
CA PHE A 42 -10.22 -6.90 -5.38
C PHE A 42 -11.17 -7.31 -4.26
N ASP A 43 -12.11 -8.21 -4.54
CA ASP A 43 -13.05 -8.72 -3.53
C ASP A 43 -12.34 -9.54 -2.45
N LYS A 44 -11.46 -10.46 -2.86
CA LYS A 44 -10.87 -11.47 -1.97
C LYS A 44 -9.74 -10.97 -1.07
N ILE A 45 -9.08 -9.87 -1.42
CA ILE A 45 -7.92 -9.37 -0.65
C ILE A 45 -8.36 -8.62 0.62
N MET A 46 -9.62 -8.18 0.70
CA MET A 46 -10.11 -7.40 1.84
C MET A 46 -10.06 -8.16 3.18
N GLU A 47 -10.26 -9.48 3.17
CA GLU A 47 -10.27 -10.30 4.39
C GLU A 47 -8.89 -10.35 5.06
N VAL A 48 -7.82 -10.41 4.27
CA VAL A 48 -6.43 -10.50 4.78
C VAL A 48 -5.83 -9.12 5.06
N ARG A 49 -6.36 -8.06 4.43
CA ARG A 49 -5.81 -6.71 4.51
C ARG A 49 -5.71 -6.17 5.94
N LYS A 50 -6.77 -6.30 6.74
CA LYS A 50 -6.79 -5.76 8.12
C LYS A 50 -5.81 -6.50 9.04
N PRO A 51 -5.83 -7.85 9.13
CA PRO A 51 -4.86 -8.58 9.92
C PRO A 51 -3.40 -8.32 9.48
N LEU A 52 -3.13 -8.29 8.17
CA LEU A 52 -1.79 -8.05 7.64
C LEU A 52 -1.26 -6.65 8.01
N ILE A 53 -2.06 -5.62 7.83
CA ILE A 53 -1.69 -4.25 8.24
C ILE A 53 -1.43 -4.19 9.75
N GLY A 54 -2.27 -4.87 10.54
CA GLY A 54 -2.05 -4.99 11.99
C GLY A 54 -0.70 -5.62 12.33
N ALA A 55 -0.39 -6.76 11.72
CA ALA A 55 0.88 -7.46 11.93
C ALA A 55 2.10 -6.60 11.52
N ILE A 56 2.04 -5.94 10.37
CA ILE A 56 3.11 -5.03 9.91
C ILE A 56 3.30 -3.87 10.89
N LYS A 57 2.21 -3.25 11.37
CA LYS A 57 2.28 -2.18 12.38
C LYS A 57 2.96 -2.66 13.66
N THR A 58 2.60 -3.85 14.15
CA THR A 58 3.24 -4.46 15.32
C THR A 58 4.73 -4.68 15.07
N LEU A 59 5.14 -5.20 13.91
CA LEU A 59 6.55 -5.42 13.58
C LEU A 59 7.35 -4.11 13.52
N ILE A 60 6.78 -3.07 12.91
CA ILE A 60 7.41 -1.74 12.86
C ILE A 60 7.54 -1.18 14.28
N PHE A 61 6.47 -1.23 15.08
CA PHE A 61 6.47 -0.74 16.45
C PHE A 61 7.51 -1.47 17.32
N LEU A 62 7.56 -2.80 17.28
CA LEU A 62 8.57 -3.59 17.98
C LEU A 62 10.01 -3.26 17.53
N SER A 63 10.20 -2.97 16.25
CA SER A 63 11.51 -2.57 15.71
C SER A 63 11.92 -1.17 16.18
N LEU A 64 10.95 -0.26 16.30
CA LEU A 64 11.18 1.07 16.87
C LEU A 64 11.49 0.97 18.36
N GLU A 65 10.73 0.18 19.13
CA GLU A 65 10.98 -0.09 20.56
C GLU A 65 12.35 -0.73 20.81
N ARG A 66 12.77 -1.68 19.97
CA ARG A 66 14.13 -2.25 20.09
C ARG A 66 15.21 -1.24 19.77
N ASN A 67 15.00 -0.35 18.80
CA ASN A 67 15.97 0.69 18.45
C ASN A 67 16.17 1.70 19.59
N ILE A 68 15.10 2.15 20.27
CA ILE A 68 15.26 3.03 21.46
C ILE A 68 16.01 2.34 22.60
N ASN A 69 15.82 1.03 22.81
CA ASN A 69 16.57 0.29 23.83
C ASN A 69 18.05 0.09 23.45
N VAL A 70 18.37 -0.07 22.16
CA VAL A 70 19.77 -0.16 21.67
C VAL A 70 20.46 1.20 21.71
N VAL A 71 19.75 2.30 21.44
CA VAL A 71 20.27 3.67 21.53
C VAL A 71 20.42 4.14 22.99
N GLY A 72 19.58 3.64 23.91
CA GLY A 72 19.71 3.89 25.35
C GLY A 72 21.01 3.33 25.94
N ASP A 73 21.57 2.27 25.35
CA ASP A 73 22.81 1.63 25.78
C ASP A 73 24.05 2.11 24.98
N ARG A 74 23.84 2.76 23.83
CA ARG A 74 24.88 3.44 23.04
C ARG A 74 24.66 4.94 23.02
N ASP A 75 24.87 5.54 24.18
CA ASP A 75 25.33 6.90 24.42
C ASP A 75 24.90 7.98 23.38
N ARG A 76 23.75 8.61 23.67
CA ARG A 76 23.33 10.00 23.40
C ARG A 76 24.15 10.85 22.41
N ARG A 77 24.30 10.48 21.14
CA ARG A 77 24.92 11.42 20.17
C ARG A 77 24.22 11.72 18.87
N GLU A 78 23.12 11.07 18.48
CA GLU A 78 22.60 11.37 17.13
C GLU A 78 21.11 11.12 16.87
N TYR A 79 20.24 11.37 17.85
CA TYR A 79 18.81 11.56 17.56
C TYR A 79 18.32 12.89 18.10
N SER A 80 18.30 13.91 17.23
CA SER A 80 17.41 15.05 17.39
C SER A 80 16.06 14.68 16.78
N PRO A 81 14.96 14.63 17.56
CA PRO A 81 13.62 14.43 17.02
C PRO A 81 13.29 15.58 16.07
N LEU A 82 13.22 15.30 14.77
CA LEU A 82 12.69 16.23 13.79
C LEU A 82 11.16 16.29 13.97
N TYR A 83 10.73 17.40 14.57
CA TYR A 83 9.42 18.05 14.48
C TYR A 83 8.22 17.33 15.11
N TYR A 84 7.81 17.87 16.27
CA TYR A 84 6.43 18.32 16.46
C TYR A 84 6.50 19.81 16.78
N ASN A 85 6.03 20.64 15.87
CA ASN A 85 5.50 21.97 16.17
C ASN A 85 4.20 22.11 15.37
N ASP A 86 3.17 22.52 16.12
CA ASP A 86 1.82 22.96 15.76
C ASP A 86 0.78 21.90 15.31
#